data_AF-A0A3C0QKD8-F1
#
_entry.id   AF-A0A3C0QKD8-F1
#
_cell.length_a   1.000
_cell.length_b   1.000
_cell.length_c   1.000
_cell.angle_alpha   90.00
_cell.angle_beta   90.00
_cell.angle_gamma   90.00
#
_symmetry.space_group_name_H-M   'P 1'
#
loop_
_entity.id
_entity.type
_entity.pdbx_description
1 polymer ?
#
loop_
_entity_poly.entity_id
_entity_poly.type
_entity_poly.pdbx_seq_one_letter_code
_entity_poly.pdbx_strand_id
1 'polypeptide(L)'
;MVIGLIILIVVIVGGVLLVLGIGIGTYNSMVSLRNRVDNSWHQIDVQLRKRYDLIPNLVETVKGYAKHEKETLEKVIAARKTGIDAKTVKDQAKAENMITDTLKSLFAVSERYPDLKADAHFTRLMEQLNGIESNIAYARQFFNDMVMKFNTRIQTFPGNIFAKMFNFLKKDYFEIKEEAARGPVKVKF
;
A
#
# COMPACT_ATOMS: atom_id res chain seq x y z
N MET A 1 8.74 59.14 -23.32
CA MET A 1 9.74 58.17 -22.79
C MET A 1 9.35 57.64 -21.41
N VAL A 2 9.06 58.48 -20.42
CA VAL A 2 8.76 58.05 -19.03
C VAL A 2 7.52 57.15 -18.90
N ILE A 3 6.41 57.47 -19.57
CA ILE A 3 5.17 56.66 -19.50
C ILE A 3 5.39 55.24 -20.05
N GLY A 4 6.14 55.11 -21.15
CA GLY A 4 6.48 53.81 -21.72
C GLY A 4 7.35 52.95 -20.79
N LEU A 5 8.28 53.58 -20.06
CA LEU A 5 9.09 52.90 -19.04
C LEU A 5 8.24 52.41 -17.86
N ILE A 6 7.29 53.23 -17.39
CA ILE A 6 6.37 52.86 -16.31
C ILE A 6 5.50 51.66 -16.72
N ILE A 7 4.93 51.69 -17.94
CA ILE A 7 4.12 50.58 -18.46
C ILE A 7 4.95 49.29 -18.52
N LEU A 8 6.19 49.36 -19.01
CA LEU A 8 7.09 48.21 -19.08
C LEU A 8 7.37 47.61 -17.70
N ILE A 9 7.65 48.45 -16.70
CA ILE A 9 7.90 48.01 -15.32
C ILE A 9 6.66 47.32 -14.74
N VAL A 10 5.48 47.90 -14.93
CA VAL A 10 4.22 47.30 -14.43
C VAL A 10 3.98 45.93 -15.07
N VAL A 11 4.21 45.78 -16.37
CA VAL A 11 4.08 44.49 -17.07
C VAL A 11 5.07 43.46 -16.53
N ILE A 12 6.33 43.84 -16.31
CA ILE A 12 7.35 42.93 -15.76
C ILE A 12 6.98 42.51 -14.34
N VAL A 13 6.64 43.46 -13.46
CA VAL A 13 6.26 43.18 -12.08
C VAL A 13 5.01 42.30 -12.03
N GLY A 14 3.99 42.61 -12.84
CA GLY A 14 2.79 41.78 -12.96
C GLY A 14 3.10 40.35 -13.41
N GLY A 15 3.97 40.20 -14.41
CA GLY A 15 4.44 38.88 -14.88
C GLY A 15 5.19 38.10 -13.80
N VAL A 16 6.08 38.75 -13.05
CA VAL A 16 6.82 38.11 -11.94
C VAL A 16 5.87 37.65 -10.83
N LEU A 17 4.92 38.50 -10.42
CA LEU A 17 3.93 38.14 -9.40
C LEU A 17 3.06 36.95 -9.84
N LEU A 18 2.68 36.89 -11.12
CA LEU A 18 1.92 35.77 -11.67
C LEU A 18 2.72 34.46 -11.59
N VAL A 19 3.99 34.48 -12.01
CA VAL A 19 4.87 33.30 -11.95
C VAL A 19 5.08 32.84 -10.50
N LEU A 20 5.28 33.78 -9.57
CA LEU A 20 5.40 33.47 -8.14
C LEU A 20 4.12 32.82 -7.60
N GLY A 21 2.94 33.35 -7.94
CA GLY A 21 1.66 32.78 -7.53
C GLY A 21 1.47 31.34 -8.02
N ILE A 22 1.79 31.08 -9.29
CA ILE A 22 1.75 29.72 -9.88
C ILE A 22 2.75 28.80 -9.19
N GLY A 23 3.95 29.29 -8.87
CA GLY A 23 4.99 28.54 -8.20
C GLY A 23 4.59 28.12 -6.78
N ILE A 24 4.09 29.06 -5.97
CA ILE A 24 3.62 28.80 -4.60
C ILE A 24 2.47 27.78 -4.62
N GLY A 25 1.47 27.99 -5.48
CA GLY A 25 0.35 27.06 -5.62
C GLY A 25 0.80 25.66 -6.05
N THR A 26 1.76 25.59 -6.97
CA THR A 26 2.30 24.32 -7.45
C THR A 26 3.07 23.58 -6.37
N TYR A 27 3.99 24.25 -5.69
CA TYR A 27 4.75 23.68 -4.59
C TYR A 27 3.84 23.16 -3.47
N ASN A 28 2.89 23.98 -2.99
CA ASN A 28 1.97 23.59 -1.92
C ASN A 28 1.09 22.40 -2.32
N SER A 29 0.64 22.33 -3.58
CA SER A 29 -0.12 21.18 -4.07
C SER A 29 0.70 19.88 -4.05
N MET A 30 1.99 19.93 -4.38
CA MET A 30 2.87 18.76 -4.35
C MET A 30 3.18 18.32 -2.92
N VAL A 31 3.42 19.26 -2.01
CA VAL A 31 3.61 18.95 -0.57
C VAL A 31 2.34 18.30 -0.01
N SER A 32 1.17 18.85 -0.33
CA SER A 32 -0.11 18.26 0.09
C SER A 32 -0.27 16.83 -0.43
N LEU A 33 0.02 16.58 -1.71
CA LEU A 33 -0.07 15.24 -2.30
C LEU A 33 0.96 14.28 -1.69
N ARG A 34 2.20 14.73 -1.41
CA ARG A 34 3.21 13.92 -0.72
C ARG A 34 2.72 13.47 0.65
N ASN A 35 2.19 14.40 1.44
CA ASN A 35 1.64 14.08 2.76
C ASN A 35 0.45 13.13 2.69
N ARG A 36 -0.39 13.24 1.64
CA ARG A 36 -1.50 12.31 1.40
C ARG A 36 -1.00 10.90 1.05
N VAL A 37 0.04 10.78 0.23
CA VAL A 37 0.69 9.50 -0.06
C VAL A 37 1.22 8.87 1.23
N ASP A 38 1.99 9.63 2.02
CA ASP A 38 2.58 9.12 3.26
C ASP A 38 1.49 8.73 4.29
N ASN A 39 0.42 9.54 4.42
CA ASN A 39 -0.74 9.19 5.25
C ASN A 39 -1.47 7.93 4.79
N SER A 40 -1.68 7.76 3.48
CA SER A 40 -2.29 6.54 2.94
C SER A 40 -1.42 5.30 3.17
N TRP A 41 -0.09 5.45 3.17
CA TRP A 41 0.82 4.36 3.55
C TRP A 41 0.68 4.00 5.03
N HIS A 42 0.58 4.99 5.92
CA HIS A 42 0.35 4.72 7.35
C HIS A 42 -0.95 3.96 7.60
N GLN A 43 -2.00 4.21 6.83
CA GLN A 43 -3.25 3.44 6.94
C GLN A 43 -3.06 1.97 6.57
N ILE A 44 -2.23 1.67 5.56
CA ILE A 44 -1.86 0.30 5.20
C ILE A 44 -1.05 -0.32 6.34
N ASP A 45 0.00 0.36 6.84
CA ASP A 45 0.88 -0.15 7.91
C ASP A 45 0.09 -0.59 9.15
N VAL A 46 -0.93 0.18 9.54
CA VAL A 46 -1.81 -0.19 10.67
C VAL A 46 -2.51 -1.53 10.43
N GLN A 47 -3.00 -1.79 9.22
CA GLN A 47 -3.67 -3.06 8.91
C GLN A 47 -2.66 -4.22 8.82
N LEU A 48 -1.48 -3.98 8.25
CA LEU A 48 -0.41 -4.97 8.19
C LEU A 48 0.02 -5.42 9.60
N ARG A 49 0.21 -4.48 10.52
CA ARG A 49 0.54 -4.76 11.92
C ARG A 49 -0.52 -5.62 12.60
N LYS A 50 -1.80 -5.24 12.48
CA LYS A 50 -2.92 -6.05 13.01
C LYS A 50 -2.88 -7.48 12.48
N ARG A 51 -2.58 -7.66 11.19
CA ARG A 51 -2.43 -8.99 10.59
C ARG A 51 -1.30 -9.77 11.23
N TYR A 52 -0.13 -9.15 11.40
CA TYR A 52 1.02 -9.77 12.04
C TYR A 52 0.77 -10.14 13.49
N ASP A 53 -0.02 -9.36 14.20
CA ASP A 53 -0.36 -9.62 15.59
C ASP A 53 -1.31 -10.82 15.75
N LEU A 54 -2.11 -11.14 14.72
CA LEU A 54 -2.97 -12.32 14.71
C LEU A 54 -2.23 -13.63 14.38
N ILE A 55 -1.15 -13.56 13.59
CA ILE A 55 -0.43 -14.77 13.12
C ILE A 55 0.03 -15.69 14.26
N PRO A 56 0.65 -15.21 15.36
CA PRO A 56 1.05 -16.08 16.46
C PRO A 56 -0.12 -16.85 17.07
N ASN A 57 -1.25 -16.19 17.31
CA ASN A 57 -2.45 -16.83 17.87
C ASN A 57 -3.01 -17.89 16.91
N LEU A 58 -2.98 -17.60 15.62
CA LEU A 58 -3.40 -18.55 14.58
C LEU A 58 -2.49 -19.78 14.54
N VAL A 59 -1.18 -19.57 14.60
CA VAL A 59 -0.17 -20.63 14.65
C VAL A 59 -0.34 -21.50 15.90
N GLU A 60 -0.51 -20.91 17.08
CA GLU A 60 -0.72 -21.68 18.32
C GLU A 60 -2.02 -22.49 18.29
N THR A 61 -3.09 -21.93 17.73
CA THR A 61 -4.35 -22.65 17.54
C THR A 61 -4.14 -23.86 16.62
N VAL A 62 -3.48 -23.68 15.48
CA VAL A 62 -3.22 -24.78 14.52
C VAL A 62 -2.29 -25.84 15.14
N LYS A 63 -1.27 -25.45 15.92
CA LYS A 63 -0.39 -26.40 16.63
C LYS A 63 -1.15 -27.32 17.58
N GLY A 64 -2.22 -26.84 18.20
CA GLY A 64 -3.06 -27.64 19.10
C GLY A 64 -3.66 -28.88 18.42
N TYR A 65 -4.03 -28.75 17.15
CA TYR A 65 -4.72 -29.79 16.38
C TYR A 65 -3.82 -30.50 15.36
N ALA A 66 -2.86 -29.80 14.76
CA ALA A 66 -2.06 -30.27 13.62
C ALA A 66 -0.55 -30.29 13.96
N LYS A 67 -0.16 -31.07 14.98
CA LYS A 67 1.23 -31.14 15.49
C LYS A 67 2.28 -31.58 14.46
N HIS A 68 1.87 -32.24 13.38
CA HIS A 68 2.75 -32.71 12.31
C HIS A 68 3.06 -31.62 11.26
N GLU A 69 2.38 -30.47 11.29
CA GLU A 69 2.50 -29.37 10.32
C GLU A 69 3.61 -28.36 10.65
N LYS A 70 4.69 -28.81 11.31
CA LYS A 70 5.75 -27.91 11.81
C LYS A 70 6.37 -27.06 10.71
N GLU A 71 6.70 -27.65 9.58
CA GLU A 71 7.32 -26.95 8.45
C GLU A 71 6.38 -25.85 7.90
N THR A 72 5.09 -26.14 7.78
CA THR A 72 4.08 -25.17 7.33
C THR A 72 4.00 -23.98 8.28
N LEU A 73 3.98 -24.25 9.59
CA LEU A 73 3.89 -23.21 10.61
C LEU A 73 5.17 -22.38 10.73
N GLU A 74 6.33 -22.99 10.55
CA GLU A 74 7.62 -22.29 10.48
C GLU A 74 7.66 -21.33 9.27
N LYS A 75 7.15 -21.75 8.11
CA LYS A 75 7.02 -20.87 6.93
C LYS A 75 6.13 -19.67 7.21
N VAL A 76 5.01 -19.86 7.91
CA VAL A 76 4.10 -18.77 8.31
C VAL A 76 4.81 -17.77 9.24
N ILE A 77 5.55 -18.26 10.25
CA ILE A 77 6.31 -17.41 11.16
C ILE A 77 7.43 -16.65 10.43
N ALA A 78 8.14 -17.33 9.52
CA ALA A 78 9.18 -16.71 8.71
C ALA A 78 8.61 -15.61 7.81
N ALA A 79 7.48 -15.87 7.14
CA ALA A 79 6.80 -14.89 6.31
C ALA A 79 6.34 -13.66 7.11
N ARG A 80 5.79 -13.87 8.32
CA ARG A 80 5.48 -12.78 9.26
C ARG A 80 6.72 -11.94 9.56
N LYS A 81 7.85 -12.57 9.87
CA LYS A 81 9.10 -11.86 10.18
C LYS A 81 9.55 -11.00 9.00
N THR A 82 9.55 -11.55 7.79
CA THR A 82 9.88 -10.77 6.58
C THR A 82 8.92 -9.59 6.37
N GLY A 83 7.63 -9.76 6.67
CA GLY A 83 6.63 -8.70 6.61
C GLY A 83 6.89 -7.55 7.58
N ILE A 84 7.38 -7.85 8.79
CA ILE A 84 7.73 -6.85 9.81
C ILE A 84 9.05 -6.14 9.47
N ASP A 85 10.01 -6.88 8.90
CA ASP A 85 11.36 -6.36 8.64
C ASP A 85 11.42 -5.51 7.36
N ALA A 86 10.43 -5.60 6.48
CA ALA A 86 10.33 -4.83 5.24
C ALA A 86 10.44 -3.31 5.48
N LYS A 87 11.26 -2.64 4.67
CA LYS A 87 11.57 -1.20 4.82
C LYS A 87 11.02 -0.32 3.72
N THR A 88 10.72 -0.89 2.56
CA THR A 88 10.21 -0.16 1.40
C THR A 88 8.86 -0.70 0.98
N VAL A 89 8.08 0.09 0.24
CA VAL A 89 6.80 -0.33 -0.32
C VAL A 89 6.95 -1.60 -1.18
N LYS A 90 8.05 -1.69 -1.95
CA LYS A 90 8.35 -2.86 -2.79
C LYS A 90 8.71 -4.09 -1.97
N ASP A 91 9.50 -3.93 -0.91
CA ASP A 91 9.86 -5.04 -0.03
C ASP A 91 8.64 -5.52 0.75
N GLN A 92 7.79 -4.59 1.18
CA GLN A 92 6.51 -4.89 1.80
C GLN A 92 5.68 -5.74 0.84
N ALA A 93 5.50 -5.29 -0.40
CA ALA A 93 4.73 -6.03 -1.41
C ALA A 93 5.23 -7.46 -1.62
N LYS A 94 6.55 -7.67 -1.67
CA LYS A 94 7.14 -9.02 -1.74
C LYS A 94 6.79 -9.85 -0.51
N ALA A 95 6.94 -9.28 0.68
CA ALA A 95 6.61 -9.98 1.92
C ALA A 95 5.13 -10.34 2.01
N GLU A 96 4.25 -9.43 1.58
CA GLU A 96 2.81 -9.69 1.51
C GLU A 96 2.47 -10.89 0.65
N ASN A 97 3.08 -11.00 -0.55
CA ASN A 97 2.86 -12.14 -1.44
C ASN A 97 3.20 -13.46 -0.73
N MET A 98 4.33 -13.51 -0.01
CA MET A 98 4.70 -14.71 0.75
C MET A 98 3.69 -15.03 1.84
N ILE A 99 3.17 -14.01 2.53
CA ILE A 99 2.15 -14.22 3.56
C ILE A 99 0.87 -14.77 2.94
N THR A 100 0.39 -14.20 1.83
CA THR A 100 -0.75 -14.74 1.08
C THR A 100 -0.55 -16.23 0.72
N ASP A 101 0.63 -16.61 0.23
CA ASP A 101 0.93 -18.00 -0.11
C ASP A 101 0.95 -18.93 1.12
N THR A 102 1.49 -18.46 2.25
CA THR A 102 1.48 -19.24 3.49
C THR A 102 0.07 -19.37 4.08
N LEU A 103 -0.79 -18.36 3.93
CA LEU A 103 -2.19 -18.42 4.36
C LEU A 103 -3.00 -19.39 3.51
N LYS A 104 -2.77 -19.44 2.19
CA LYS A 104 -3.33 -20.49 1.31
C LYS A 104 -2.94 -21.89 1.81
N SER A 105 -1.66 -22.06 2.17
CA SER A 105 -1.16 -23.33 2.71
C SER A 105 -1.83 -23.69 4.04
N LEU A 106 -2.05 -22.71 4.92
CA LEU A 106 -2.72 -22.90 6.19
C LEU A 106 -4.21 -23.26 6.03
N PHE A 107 -4.89 -22.68 5.04
CA PHE A 107 -6.25 -23.07 4.69
C PHE A 107 -6.30 -24.54 4.24
N ALA A 108 -5.36 -24.96 3.40
CA ALA A 108 -5.25 -26.37 2.99
C ALA A 108 -4.98 -27.31 4.18
N VAL A 109 -4.21 -26.88 5.18
CA VAL A 109 -4.08 -27.62 6.45
C VAL A 109 -5.44 -27.77 7.12
N SER A 110 -6.19 -26.68 7.29
CA SER A 110 -7.50 -26.73 7.97
C SER A 110 -8.50 -27.70 7.30
N GLU A 111 -8.46 -27.85 5.97
CA GLU A 111 -9.30 -28.82 5.26
C GLU A 111 -8.95 -30.28 5.57
N ARG A 112 -7.69 -30.57 5.94
CA ARG A 112 -7.25 -31.92 6.35
C ARG A 112 -7.58 -32.24 7.81
N TYR A 113 -7.90 -31.24 8.62
CA TYR A 113 -8.16 -31.39 10.06
C TYR A 113 -9.57 -30.85 10.40
N PRO A 114 -10.63 -31.69 10.27
CA PRO A 114 -12.01 -31.26 10.52
C PRO A 114 -12.24 -30.63 11.89
N ASP A 115 -11.58 -31.14 12.93
CA ASP A 115 -11.70 -30.60 14.29
C ASP A 115 -11.14 -29.18 14.42
N LEU A 116 -10.04 -28.87 13.69
CA LEU A 116 -9.50 -27.51 13.61
C LEU A 116 -10.45 -26.58 12.83
N LYS A 117 -11.02 -27.09 11.74
CA LYS A 117 -11.98 -26.35 10.92
C LYS A 117 -13.27 -26.03 11.70
N ALA A 118 -13.68 -26.92 12.59
CA ALA A 118 -14.84 -26.74 13.47
C ALA A 118 -14.52 -25.89 14.71
N ASP A 119 -13.24 -25.61 14.99
CA ASP A 119 -12.86 -24.79 16.14
C ASP A 119 -13.34 -23.34 15.96
N ALA A 120 -14.14 -22.88 16.91
CA ALA A 120 -14.74 -21.55 16.86
C ALA A 120 -13.70 -20.43 16.99
N HIS A 121 -12.59 -20.68 17.69
CA HIS A 121 -11.51 -19.71 17.84
C HIS A 121 -10.73 -19.56 16.53
N PHE A 122 -10.35 -20.67 15.88
CA PHE A 122 -9.74 -20.69 14.55
C PHE A 122 -10.60 -19.97 13.51
N THR A 123 -11.89 -20.32 13.45
CA THR A 123 -12.84 -19.71 12.50
C THR A 123 -12.91 -18.19 12.68
N ARG A 124 -12.97 -17.71 13.93
CA ARG A 124 -12.98 -16.28 14.24
C ARG A 124 -11.69 -15.58 13.83
N LEU A 125 -10.52 -16.19 14.06
CA LEU A 125 -9.23 -15.64 13.63
C LEU A 125 -9.15 -15.54 12.10
N MET A 126 -9.62 -16.55 11.39
CA MET A 126 -9.69 -16.55 9.92
C MET A 126 -10.65 -15.46 9.39
N GLU A 127 -11.80 -15.27 10.04
CA GLU A 127 -12.73 -14.18 9.69
C GLU A 127 -12.10 -12.80 9.90
N GLN A 128 -11.43 -12.58 11.04
CA GLN A 128 -10.70 -11.34 11.31
C GLN A 128 -9.59 -11.11 10.28
N LEU A 129 -8.86 -12.16 9.91
CA LEU A 129 -7.81 -12.12 8.91
C LEU A 129 -8.36 -11.71 7.53
N ASN A 130 -9.47 -12.32 7.11
CA ASN A 130 -10.16 -11.98 5.85
C ASN A 130 -10.67 -10.54 5.85
N GLY A 131 -11.18 -10.05 6.98
CA GLY A 131 -11.57 -8.65 7.16
C GLY A 131 -10.38 -7.69 7.02
N ILE A 132 -9.24 -8.05 7.61
CA ILE A 132 -7.99 -7.28 7.47
C ILE A 132 -7.51 -7.27 6.02
N GLU A 133 -7.54 -8.40 5.31
CA GLU A 133 -7.18 -8.46 3.89
C GLU A 133 -8.05 -7.56 3.02
N SER A 134 -9.36 -7.55 3.27
CA SER A 134 -10.30 -6.65 2.58
C SER A 134 -9.96 -5.18 2.83
N ASN A 135 -9.63 -4.83 4.07
CA ASN A 135 -9.20 -3.47 4.44
C ASN A 135 -7.85 -3.10 3.79
N ILE A 136 -6.89 -4.02 3.73
CA ILE A 136 -5.60 -3.82 3.06
C ILE A 136 -5.83 -3.57 1.57
N ALA A 137 -6.71 -4.34 0.92
CA ALA A 137 -7.02 -4.18 -0.50
C ALA A 137 -7.61 -2.79 -0.80
N TYR A 138 -8.56 -2.33 0.01
CA TYR A 138 -9.12 -0.99 -0.11
C TYR A 138 -8.09 0.11 0.15
N ALA A 139 -7.30 -0.02 1.23
CA ALA A 139 -6.25 0.95 1.57
C ALA A 139 -5.17 1.03 0.47
N ARG A 140 -4.83 -0.11 -0.14
CA ARG A 140 -3.91 -0.19 -1.29
C ARG A 140 -4.43 0.57 -2.50
N GLN A 141 -5.71 0.41 -2.84
CA GLN A 141 -6.33 1.18 -3.93
C GLN A 141 -6.18 2.68 -3.66
N PHE A 142 -6.56 3.13 -2.47
CA PHE A 142 -6.44 4.54 -2.09
C PHE A 142 -5.00 5.06 -2.12
N PHE A 143 -4.04 4.28 -1.61
CA PHE A 143 -2.60 4.62 -1.68
C PHE A 143 -2.13 4.75 -3.13
N ASN A 144 -2.47 3.78 -3.98
CA ASN A 144 -2.09 3.79 -5.39
C ASN A 144 -2.71 4.98 -6.14
N ASP A 145 -3.95 5.37 -5.81
CA ASP A 145 -4.59 6.57 -6.34
C ASP A 145 -3.85 7.85 -5.92
N MET A 146 -3.41 7.94 -4.66
CA MET A 146 -2.62 9.09 -4.19
C MET A 146 -1.25 9.14 -4.86
N VAL A 147 -0.58 7.98 -4.99
CA VAL A 147 0.70 7.85 -5.72
C VAL A 147 0.54 8.28 -7.17
N MET A 148 -0.55 7.85 -7.83
CA MET A 148 -0.85 8.28 -9.20
C MET A 148 -1.02 9.80 -9.28
N LYS A 149 -1.87 10.40 -8.43
CA LYS A 149 -2.09 11.86 -8.44
C LYS A 149 -0.80 12.63 -8.20
N PHE A 150 0.02 12.17 -7.25
CA PHE A 150 1.32 12.76 -6.95
C PHE A 150 2.29 12.63 -8.14
N ASN A 151 2.44 11.43 -8.69
CA ASN A 151 3.31 11.15 -9.84
C ASN A 151 2.88 11.97 -11.08
N THR A 152 1.58 12.07 -11.36
CA THR A 152 1.04 12.91 -12.43
C THR A 152 1.35 14.39 -12.18
N ARG A 153 1.22 14.87 -10.95
CA ARG A 153 1.48 16.28 -10.61
C ARG A 153 2.94 16.68 -10.82
N ILE A 154 3.88 15.78 -10.54
CA ILE A 154 5.33 16.02 -10.74
C ILE A 154 5.76 15.83 -12.20
N GLN A 155 4.93 15.24 -13.06
CA GLN A 155 5.22 15.01 -14.48
C GLN A 155 4.55 16.02 -15.42
N THR A 156 3.47 16.66 -14.99
CA THR A 156 2.71 17.64 -15.80
C THR A 156 3.24 19.06 -15.63
N PHE A 157 3.11 19.90 -16.66
CA PHE A 157 3.46 21.33 -16.59
C PHE A 157 2.41 22.11 -15.76
N PRO A 158 2.81 23.08 -14.91
CA PRO A 158 4.18 23.54 -14.65
C PRO A 158 4.94 22.68 -13.61
N GLY A 159 4.31 21.64 -13.06
CA GLY A 159 4.85 20.84 -11.98
C GLY A 159 6.17 20.14 -12.25
N ASN A 160 6.44 19.67 -13.47
CA ASN A 160 7.71 19.04 -13.85
C ASN A 160 8.95 19.93 -13.62
N ILE A 161 8.81 21.26 -13.73
CA ILE A 161 9.89 22.22 -13.48
C ILE A 161 10.17 22.30 -11.97
N PHE A 162 9.11 22.56 -11.19
CA PHE A 162 9.20 22.67 -9.73
C PHE A 162 9.60 21.34 -9.08
N ALA A 163 9.14 20.21 -9.61
CA ALA A 163 9.50 18.90 -9.11
C ALA A 163 11.01 18.64 -9.20
N LYS A 164 11.65 18.99 -10.32
CA LYS A 164 13.10 18.90 -10.48
C LYS A 164 13.84 19.88 -9.57
N MET A 165 13.36 21.12 -9.46
CA MET A 165 13.98 22.17 -8.65
C MET A 165 13.96 21.84 -7.14
N PHE A 166 12.86 21.26 -6.64
CA PHE A 166 12.65 20.99 -5.21
C PHE A 166 12.71 19.48 -4.87
N ASN A 167 13.28 18.67 -5.76
CA ASN A 167 13.53 17.24 -5.57
C ASN A 167 12.29 16.42 -5.18
N PHE A 168 11.15 16.65 -5.85
CA PHE A 168 9.99 15.77 -5.76
C PHE A 168 10.18 14.54 -6.65
N LEU A 169 10.51 13.41 -6.03
CA LEU A 169 10.78 12.15 -6.70
C LEU A 169 9.52 11.29 -6.85
N LYS A 170 9.44 10.52 -7.94
CA LYS A 170 8.36 9.55 -8.17
C LYS A 170 8.24 8.57 -7.00
N LYS A 171 7.01 8.27 -6.58
CA LYS A 171 6.71 7.27 -5.56
C LYS A 171 6.32 5.94 -6.23
N ASP A 172 6.70 4.84 -5.61
CA ASP A 172 6.36 3.50 -6.05
C ASP A 172 4.91 3.14 -5.67
N TYR A 173 4.24 2.38 -6.53
CA TYR A 173 2.95 1.78 -6.23
C TYR A 173 3.11 0.58 -5.29
N PHE A 174 2.07 0.29 -4.52
CA PHE A 174 1.97 -0.93 -3.74
C PHE A 174 1.21 -1.97 -4.55
N GLU A 175 1.97 -2.84 -5.23
CA GLU A 175 1.46 -3.88 -6.12
C GLU A 175 1.70 -5.25 -5.51
N ILE A 176 0.64 -5.97 -5.19
CA ILE A 176 0.70 -7.39 -4.84
C ILE A 176 0.47 -8.17 -6.12
N LYS A 177 1.18 -9.29 -6.31
CA LYS A 177 0.95 -10.16 -7.45
C LYS A 177 -0.46 -10.75 -7.28
N GLU A 178 -1.42 -10.19 -7.99
CA GLU A 178 -2.65 -10.93 -8.26
C GLU A 178 -2.28 -12.05 -9.24
N GLU A 179 -2.50 -13.31 -8.86
CA GLU A 179 -2.56 -14.38 -9.85
C GLU A 179 -3.53 -13.90 -10.92
N ALA A 180 -3.04 -13.82 -12.17
CA ALA A 180 -3.74 -13.20 -13.28
C ALA A 180 -5.22 -13.63 -13.29
N ALA A 181 -6.10 -12.73 -12.82
CA ALA A 181 -7.54 -12.86 -12.95
C ALA A 181 -7.90 -12.57 -14.42
N ARG A 182 -7.39 -13.40 -15.33
CA ARG A 182 -7.71 -13.41 -16.75
C ARG A 182 -8.20 -14.79 -17.13
N GLY A 183 -9.38 -15.12 -16.63
CA GLY A 183 -10.18 -16.23 -17.10
C GLY A 183 -11.51 -16.29 -16.36
N PRO A 184 -12.65 -16.44 -17.06
CA PRO A 184 -13.91 -16.70 -16.38
C PRO A 184 -13.79 -18.00 -15.57
N VAL A 185 -14.25 -17.97 -14.32
CA VAL A 185 -14.38 -19.16 -13.48
C VAL A 185 -15.36 -20.10 -14.18
N LYS A 186 -14.86 -21.21 -14.71
CA LYS A 186 -15.72 -22.28 -15.25
C LYS A 186 -16.40 -22.97 -14.08
N VAL A 187 -17.60 -22.52 -13.75
CA VAL A 187 -18.49 -23.25 -12.84
C VAL A 187 -18.93 -24.51 -13.58
N LYS A 188 -18.49 -25.68 -13.12
CA LYS A 188 -19.08 -26.96 -13.49
C LYS A 188 -20.16 -27.27 -12.46
N PHE A 189 -21.39 -27.45 -12.93
CA PHE A 189 -22.44 -28.15 -12.19
C PHE A 189 -22.17 -29.66 -12.23
#